data_AF-A0A6A3RUQ0-F1
#
_entry.id   AF-A0A6A3RUQ0-F1
#
_cell.length_a   1.000
_cell.length_b   1.000
_cell.length_c   1.000
_cell.angle_alpha   90.00
_cell.angle_beta   90.00
_cell.angle_gamma   90.00
#
_symmetry.space_group_name_H-M   'P 1'
#
loop_
_entity.id
_entity.type
_entity.pdbx_description
1 polymer ?
#
loop_
_entity_poly.entity_id
_entity_poly.type
_entity_poly.pdbx_seq_one_letter_code
_entity_poly.pdbx_strand_id
1 'polypeptide(L)'
;MDWAALEGHLDTVKWLHENRSEGCIDKAMDNAAKNGHLDVVKWLHANRSEGCTVGAMNEAAASGHLHVVRWLQKNRREGCTAIAMTRALMRAHFDVVLFLHANRLEDFSFLGTTFVRHSCIELAQWLLCHYADKLDGCEFEVPTSNWRFNEWCAKVNLHRAREYDASTWWVCESAVLQLEEQP
;
A
#
# COMPACT_ATOMS: atom_id res chain seq x y z
N MET A 1 14.54 -3.96 -22.92
CA MET A 1 14.47 -4.81 -21.71
C MET A 1 13.34 -4.36 -20.78
N ASP A 2 13.19 -3.05 -20.55
CA ASP A 2 12.22 -2.50 -19.59
C ASP A 2 10.77 -2.91 -19.83
N TRP A 3 10.30 -2.90 -21.08
CA TRP A 3 8.95 -3.37 -21.43
C TRP A 3 8.75 -4.86 -21.15
N ALA A 4 9.75 -5.69 -21.43
CA ALA A 4 9.69 -7.12 -21.12
C ALA A 4 9.68 -7.34 -19.60
N ALA A 5 10.39 -6.51 -18.83
CA ALA A 5 10.36 -6.56 -17.37
C ALA A 5 9.02 -6.07 -16.80
N LEU A 6 8.44 -5.03 -17.39
CA LEU A 6 7.11 -4.50 -17.04
C LEU A 6 6.02 -5.56 -17.24
N GLU A 7 6.05 -6.31 -18.34
CA GLU A 7 5.05 -7.34 -18.65
C GLU A 7 5.39 -8.74 -18.06
N GLY A 8 6.47 -8.84 -17.29
CA GLY A 8 6.84 -10.10 -16.61
C GLY A 8 7.39 -11.19 -17.53
N HIS A 9 7.84 -10.85 -18.74
CA HIS A 9 8.35 -11.80 -19.72
C HIS A 9 9.80 -12.19 -19.43
N LEU A 10 10.01 -13.01 -18.39
CA LEU A 10 11.34 -13.41 -17.91
C LEU A 10 12.24 -13.98 -19.02
N ASP A 11 11.71 -14.83 -19.89
CA ASP A 11 12.52 -15.46 -20.95
C ASP A 11 12.97 -14.42 -22.00
N THR A 12 12.11 -13.46 -22.32
CA THR A 12 12.47 -12.32 -23.16
C THR A 12 13.51 -11.43 -22.47
N VAL A 13 13.41 -11.23 -21.15
CA VAL A 13 14.41 -10.47 -20.38
C VAL A 13 15.78 -11.17 -20.42
N LYS A 14 15.83 -12.48 -20.21
CA LYS A 14 17.07 -13.28 -20.31
C LYS A 14 17.66 -13.22 -21.72
N TRP A 15 16.82 -13.43 -22.74
CA TRP A 15 17.26 -13.39 -24.13
C TRP A 15 17.83 -12.02 -24.49
N LEU A 16 17.15 -10.93 -24.08
CA LEU A 16 17.63 -9.57 -24.32
C LEU A 16 18.96 -9.31 -23.60
N HIS A 17 19.19 -9.86 -22.41
CA HIS A 17 20.44 -9.72 -21.69
C HIS A 17 21.61 -10.45 -22.36
N GLU A 18 21.37 -11.66 -22.87
CA GLU A 18 22.41 -12.48 -23.50
C GLU A 18 22.74 -12.03 -24.92
N ASN A 19 21.76 -11.50 -25.65
CA ASN A 19 21.87 -11.24 -27.08
C ASN A 19 22.02 -9.75 -27.43
N ARG A 20 21.96 -8.85 -26.43
CA ARG A 20 22.07 -7.41 -26.65
C ARG A 20 22.96 -6.74 -25.61
N SER A 21 23.62 -5.67 -26.02
CA SER A 21 24.48 -4.85 -25.16
C SER A 21 23.79 -3.62 -24.59
N GLU A 22 22.58 -3.27 -25.05
CA GLU A 22 21.82 -2.21 -24.42
C GLU A 22 21.40 -2.64 -23.00
N GLY A 23 21.83 -1.85 -22.01
CA GLY A 23 21.44 -2.06 -20.61
C GLY A 23 19.95 -1.80 -20.36
N CYS A 24 19.54 -1.98 -19.11
CA CYS A 24 18.25 -1.47 -18.65
C CYS A 24 18.43 -0.10 -18.00
N ILE A 25 17.38 0.71 -17.98
CA ILE A 25 17.32 1.83 -17.05
C ILE A 25 16.97 1.32 -15.65
N ASP A 26 17.33 2.08 -14.62
CA ASP A 26 17.07 1.78 -13.20
C ASP A 26 15.60 1.43 -12.89
N LYS A 27 14.68 1.77 -13.80
CA LYS A 27 13.24 1.52 -13.69
C LYS A 27 12.80 0.11 -14.09
N ALA A 28 13.65 -0.74 -14.68
CA ALA A 28 13.23 -2.09 -15.07
C ALA A 28 12.78 -2.93 -13.87
N MET A 29 13.54 -2.90 -12.77
CA MET A 29 13.19 -3.60 -11.54
C MET A 29 11.98 -2.97 -10.86
N ASP A 30 11.88 -1.64 -10.86
CA ASP A 30 10.72 -0.91 -10.32
C ASP A 30 9.43 -1.29 -11.04
N ASN A 31 9.47 -1.36 -12.38
CA ASN A 31 8.34 -1.75 -13.22
C ASN A 31 7.92 -3.20 -12.97
N ALA A 32 8.88 -4.12 -12.90
CA ALA A 32 8.61 -5.51 -12.55
C ALA A 32 8.00 -5.63 -11.14
N ALA A 33 8.50 -4.86 -10.18
CA ALA A 33 8.00 -4.84 -8.81
C ALA A 33 6.56 -4.29 -8.72
N LYS A 34 6.29 -3.19 -9.43
CA LYS A 34 4.96 -2.56 -9.53
C LYS A 34 3.88 -3.52 -10.03
N ASN A 35 4.23 -4.42 -10.95
CA ASN A 35 3.31 -5.40 -11.55
C ASN A 35 3.41 -6.81 -10.91
N GLY A 36 4.21 -6.98 -9.86
CA GLY A 36 4.22 -8.21 -9.07
C GLY A 36 5.08 -9.34 -9.64
N HIS A 37 5.90 -9.08 -10.65
CA HIS A 37 6.75 -10.05 -11.35
C HIS A 37 8.03 -10.36 -10.55
N LEU A 38 7.85 -11.07 -9.43
CA LEU A 38 8.93 -11.39 -8.48
C LEU A 38 10.08 -12.19 -9.10
N ASP A 39 9.78 -13.07 -10.05
CA ASP A 39 10.77 -13.86 -10.80
C ASP A 39 11.68 -12.95 -11.64
N VAL A 40 11.11 -11.96 -12.33
CA VAL A 40 11.86 -10.93 -13.04
C VAL A 40 12.66 -10.06 -12.08
N VAL A 41 12.08 -9.64 -10.96
CA VAL A 41 12.79 -8.85 -9.91
C VAL A 41 14.02 -9.60 -9.39
N LYS A 42 13.86 -10.88 -9.03
CA LYS A 42 14.97 -11.74 -8.58
C LYS A 42 16.05 -11.88 -9.63
N TRP A 43 15.66 -12.08 -10.88
CA TRP A 43 16.59 -12.25 -11.98
C TRP A 43 17.37 -10.96 -12.26
N LEU A 44 16.67 -9.82 -12.33
CA LEU A 44 17.31 -8.51 -12.50
C LEU A 44 18.29 -8.23 -11.36
N HIS A 45 17.92 -8.53 -10.11
CA HIS A 45 18.80 -8.34 -8.97
C HIS A 45 20.09 -9.17 -9.03
N ALA A 46 20.01 -10.40 -9.53
CA ALA A 46 21.16 -11.30 -9.60
C ALA A 46 22.09 -11.00 -10.80
N ASN A 47 21.57 -10.45 -11.89
CA ASN A 47 22.29 -10.33 -13.16
C ASN A 47 22.58 -8.88 -13.60
N ARG A 48 22.00 -7.89 -12.91
CA ARG A 48 22.16 -6.46 -13.22
C ARG A 48 22.62 -5.68 -11.99
N SER A 49 23.38 -4.61 -12.24
CA SER A 49 23.97 -3.77 -11.18
C SER A 49 23.22 -2.45 -10.97
N GLU A 50 22.34 -2.07 -11.90
CA GLU A 50 21.50 -0.87 -11.87
C GLU A 50 20.62 -0.83 -10.62
N GLY A 51 20.09 -1.99 -10.21
CA GLY A 51 19.30 -2.12 -9.00
C GLY A 51 17.86 -1.63 -9.16
N CYS A 52 17.31 -1.07 -8.09
CA CYS A 52 15.98 -0.47 -8.03
C CYS A 52 16.02 0.85 -7.27
N THR A 53 14.95 1.62 -7.37
CA THR A 53 14.75 2.79 -6.52
C THR A 53 13.78 2.47 -5.37
N VAL A 54 13.57 3.43 -4.46
CA VAL A 54 12.49 3.35 -3.45
C VAL A 54 11.10 3.18 -4.10
N GLY A 55 10.97 3.53 -5.38
CA GLY A 55 9.79 3.33 -6.21
C GLY A 55 9.38 1.86 -6.30
N ALA A 56 10.33 0.91 -6.38
CA ALA A 56 10.00 -0.51 -6.47
C ALA A 56 9.11 -0.98 -5.31
N MET A 57 9.48 -0.66 -4.07
CA MET A 57 8.74 -1.09 -2.90
C MET A 57 7.47 -0.25 -2.69
N ASN A 58 7.52 1.06 -2.97
CA ASN A 58 6.35 1.94 -2.88
C ASN A 58 5.23 1.52 -3.85
N GLU A 59 5.58 1.23 -5.11
CA GLU A 59 4.63 0.81 -6.13
C GLU A 59 4.17 -0.64 -5.93
N ALA A 60 5.06 -1.55 -5.51
CA ALA A 60 4.66 -2.91 -5.13
C ALA A 60 3.68 -2.91 -3.95
N ALA A 61 3.90 -2.04 -2.96
CA ALA A 61 2.98 -1.87 -1.83
C ALA A 61 1.64 -1.28 -2.28
N ALA A 62 1.69 -0.26 -3.14
CA ALA A 62 0.48 0.34 -3.72
C ALA A 62 -0.32 -0.66 -4.57
N SER A 63 0.33 -1.65 -5.21
CA SER A 63 -0.34 -2.70 -5.98
C SER A 63 -0.71 -3.95 -5.18
N GLY A 64 -0.41 -4.00 -3.87
CA GLY A 64 -0.75 -5.14 -3.02
C GLY A 64 0.15 -6.37 -3.22
N HIS A 65 1.34 -6.20 -3.81
CA HIS A 65 2.24 -7.31 -4.10
C HIS A 65 3.13 -7.65 -2.90
N LEU A 66 2.53 -8.18 -1.83
CA LEU A 66 3.22 -8.49 -0.57
C LEU A 66 4.46 -9.37 -0.77
N HIS A 67 4.41 -10.37 -1.66
CA HIS A 67 5.54 -11.25 -1.96
C HIS A 67 6.75 -10.49 -2.52
N VAL A 68 6.51 -9.45 -3.33
CA VAL A 68 7.56 -8.55 -3.84
C VAL A 68 8.07 -7.65 -2.73
N VAL A 69 7.19 -7.03 -1.95
CA VAL A 69 7.57 -6.14 -0.83
C VAL A 69 8.45 -6.87 0.18
N ARG A 70 8.06 -8.08 0.59
CA ARG A 70 8.85 -8.96 1.48
C ARG A 70 10.23 -9.26 0.92
N TRP A 71 10.30 -9.55 -0.37
CA TRP A 71 11.56 -9.88 -1.03
C TRP A 71 12.47 -8.66 -1.13
N LEU A 72 11.94 -7.52 -1.56
CA LEU A 72 12.69 -6.26 -1.65
C LEU A 72 13.23 -5.85 -0.27
N GLN A 73 12.44 -5.95 0.79
CA GLN A 73 12.88 -5.57 2.14
C GLN A 73 14.03 -6.44 2.66
N LYS A 74 14.05 -7.72 2.29
CA LYS A 74 15.11 -8.64 2.71
C LYS A 74 16.40 -8.50 1.90
N ASN A 75 16.31 -8.14 0.62
CA ASN A 75 17.44 -8.23 -0.33
C ASN A 75 17.96 -6.87 -0.82
N ARG A 76 17.24 -5.77 -0.56
CA ARG A 76 17.58 -4.41 -0.98
C ARG A 76 17.62 -3.46 0.21
N ARG A 77 18.43 -2.41 0.12
CA ARG A 77 18.67 -1.44 1.21
C ARG A 77 17.91 -0.13 1.02
N GLU A 78 17.36 0.08 -0.16
CA GLU A 78 16.60 1.27 -0.55
C GLU A 78 15.33 1.42 0.30
N GLY A 79 14.71 0.30 0.66
CA GLY A 79 13.51 0.29 1.48
C GLY A 79 12.30 0.92 0.78
N CYS A 80 11.41 1.49 1.57
CA CYS A 80 10.26 2.26 1.10
C CYS A 80 10.18 3.60 1.84
N THR A 81 9.33 4.51 1.37
CA THR A 81 9.01 5.77 2.08
C THR A 81 7.63 5.69 2.75
N ALA A 82 7.20 6.74 3.46
CA ALA A 82 5.85 6.83 4.03
C ALA A 82 4.75 6.52 2.98
N ILE A 83 5.00 6.91 1.72
CA ILE A 83 4.10 6.72 0.57
C ILE A 83 3.66 5.26 0.39
N ALA A 84 4.53 4.27 0.68
CA ALA A 84 4.15 2.86 0.55
C ALA A 84 2.95 2.49 1.44
N MET A 85 2.96 2.94 2.69
CA MET A 85 1.89 2.64 3.65
C MET A 85 0.63 3.44 3.29
N THR A 86 0.75 4.73 2.98
CA THR A 86 -0.39 5.56 2.54
C THR A 86 -1.09 4.95 1.33
N ARG A 87 -0.34 4.54 0.30
CA ARG A 87 -0.93 4.00 -0.93
C ARG A 87 -1.52 2.60 -0.73
N ALA A 88 -0.88 1.76 0.08
CA ALA A 88 -1.44 0.46 0.46
C ALA A 88 -2.77 0.64 1.21
N LEU A 89 -2.87 1.64 2.09
CA LEU A 89 -4.11 1.99 2.79
C LEU A 89 -5.19 2.51 1.85
N MET A 90 -4.87 3.45 0.96
CA MET A 90 -5.83 4.01 -0.01
C MET A 90 -6.43 2.94 -0.94
N ARG A 91 -5.70 1.85 -1.17
CA ARG A 91 -6.13 0.72 -2.02
C ARG A 91 -6.53 -0.53 -1.23
N ALA A 92 -6.68 -0.40 0.10
CA ALA A 92 -7.12 -1.44 1.02
C ALA A 92 -6.28 -2.73 0.98
N HIS A 93 -4.97 -2.64 0.72
CA HIS A 93 -4.03 -3.77 0.76
C HIS A 93 -3.58 -4.07 2.20
N PHE A 94 -4.49 -4.64 3.00
CA PHE A 94 -4.31 -4.81 4.44
C PHE A 94 -3.10 -5.69 4.82
N ASP A 95 -2.84 -6.74 4.04
CA ASP A 95 -1.71 -7.65 4.22
C ASP A 95 -0.34 -6.93 4.10
N VAL A 96 -0.23 -6.01 3.13
CA VAL A 96 0.92 -5.13 2.96
C VAL A 96 1.02 -4.14 4.12
N VAL A 97 -0.10 -3.55 4.56
CA VAL A 97 -0.13 -2.60 5.67
C VAL A 97 0.38 -3.24 6.96
N LEU A 98 -0.13 -4.43 7.31
CA LEU A 98 0.33 -5.20 8.47
C LEU A 98 1.81 -5.53 8.38
N PHE A 99 2.28 -5.95 7.20
CA PHE A 99 3.69 -6.27 7.00
C PHE A 99 4.59 -5.03 7.16
N LEU A 100 4.20 -3.90 6.55
CA LEU A 100 4.95 -2.65 6.66
C LEU A 100 4.95 -2.12 8.09
N HIS A 101 3.84 -2.22 8.82
CA HIS A 101 3.75 -1.85 10.23
C HIS A 101 4.67 -2.71 11.11
N ALA A 102 4.62 -4.04 10.96
CA ALA A 102 5.42 -4.95 11.77
C ALA A 102 6.94 -4.81 11.56
N ASN A 103 7.37 -4.27 10.42
CA ASN A 103 8.78 -4.17 10.05
C ASN A 103 9.32 -2.73 10.01
N ARG A 104 8.54 -1.72 10.43
CA ARG A 104 8.99 -0.31 10.49
C ARG A 104 8.93 0.22 11.91
N LEU A 105 10.04 0.80 12.35
CA LEU A 105 10.22 1.41 13.68
C LEU A 105 9.96 2.92 13.69
N GLU A 106 9.76 3.54 12.51
CA GLU A 106 9.56 4.98 12.39
C GLU A 106 8.08 5.34 12.40
N ASP A 107 7.76 6.43 13.10
CA ASP A 107 6.43 7.01 13.16
C ASP A 107 5.99 7.46 11.77
N PHE A 108 4.99 6.77 11.23
CA PHE A 108 4.32 7.17 10.00
C PHE A 108 3.46 8.42 10.26
N SER A 109 3.57 9.44 9.41
CA SER A 109 2.59 10.52 9.33
C SER A 109 1.67 10.29 8.12
N PHE A 110 0.38 10.38 8.36
CA PHE A 110 -0.58 10.48 7.27
C PHE A 110 -0.32 11.82 6.57
N LEU A 111 -0.08 11.80 5.25
CA LEU A 111 -0.23 13.01 4.45
C LEU A 111 -1.71 13.40 4.61
N GLY A 112 -1.97 14.54 5.27
CA GLY A 112 -3.32 15.00 5.60
C GLY A 112 -4.27 14.83 4.41
N THR A 113 -5.44 14.23 4.68
CA THR A 113 -6.42 13.66 3.73
C THR A 113 -6.07 12.28 3.16
N THR A 114 -5.85 11.30 4.03
CA THR A 114 -5.85 9.90 3.57
C THR A 114 -7.29 9.44 3.39
N PHE A 115 -7.68 9.24 2.13
CA PHE A 115 -8.95 8.63 1.76
C PHE A 115 -8.80 7.12 1.77
N VAL A 116 -9.46 6.43 2.68
CA VAL A 116 -9.48 4.97 2.70
C VAL A 116 -10.69 4.51 1.89
N ARG A 117 -10.48 4.29 0.59
CA ARG A 117 -11.54 3.85 -0.32
C ARG A 117 -11.72 2.35 -0.26
N HIS A 118 -12.98 1.92 -0.28
CA HIS A 118 -13.34 0.49 -0.29
C HIS A 118 -12.64 -0.29 0.83
N SER A 119 -12.50 0.35 2.00
CA SER A 119 -11.93 -0.30 3.19
C SER A 119 -12.77 -1.52 3.57
N CYS A 120 -12.12 -2.52 4.15
CA CYS A 120 -12.83 -3.49 4.97
C CYS A 120 -12.98 -2.97 6.41
N ILE A 121 -13.95 -3.52 7.15
CA ILE A 121 -14.20 -3.17 8.55
C ILE A 121 -12.99 -3.50 9.43
N GLU A 122 -12.28 -4.60 9.13
CA GLU A 122 -11.10 -5.05 9.87
C GLU A 122 -9.95 -4.04 9.75
N LEU A 123 -9.72 -3.49 8.54
CA LEU A 123 -8.70 -2.47 8.33
C LEU A 123 -9.06 -1.17 9.07
N ALA A 124 -10.33 -0.76 9.03
CA ALA A 124 -10.79 0.44 9.73
C ALA A 124 -10.67 0.29 11.26
N GLN A 125 -11.07 -0.86 11.80
CA GLN A 125 -10.87 -1.20 13.22
C GLN A 125 -9.38 -1.16 13.60
N TRP A 126 -8.53 -1.82 12.81
CA TRP A 126 -7.10 -1.87 13.08
C TRP A 126 -6.47 -0.47 13.06
N LEU A 127 -6.85 0.36 12.08
CA LEU A 127 -6.40 1.75 11.97
C LEU A 127 -6.81 2.58 13.19
N LEU A 128 -8.08 2.53 13.59
CA LEU A 128 -8.55 3.26 14.77
C LEU A 128 -7.81 2.80 16.04
N CYS A 129 -7.57 1.49 16.22
CA CYS A 129 -6.87 1.00 17.41
C CYS A 129 -5.40 1.41 17.49
N HIS A 130 -4.69 1.54 16.36
CA HIS A 130 -3.24 1.81 16.36
C HIS A 130 -2.86 3.25 16.04
N TYR A 131 -3.78 4.02 15.44
CA TYR A 131 -3.51 5.34 14.87
C TYR A 131 -4.66 6.34 15.06
N ALA A 132 -5.51 6.17 16.08
CA ALA A 132 -6.62 7.08 16.39
C ALA A 132 -6.22 8.57 16.36
N ASP A 133 -5.07 8.88 16.94
CA ASP A 133 -4.49 10.23 17.04
C ASP A 133 -4.11 10.85 15.69
N LYS A 134 -3.82 10.01 14.69
CA LYS A 134 -3.39 10.45 13.35
C LYS A 134 -4.48 10.36 12.29
N LEU A 135 -5.67 9.86 12.66
CA LEU A 135 -6.80 9.69 11.75
C LEU A 135 -7.76 10.89 11.74
N ASP A 136 -7.42 11.98 12.42
CA ASP A 136 -8.22 13.21 12.40
C ASP A 136 -8.45 13.72 10.97
N GLY A 137 -9.72 13.89 10.61
CA GLY A 137 -10.12 14.29 9.26
C GLY A 137 -9.90 13.24 8.17
N CYS A 138 -9.57 11.99 8.52
CA CYS A 138 -9.53 10.90 7.55
C CYS A 138 -10.95 10.44 7.19
N GLU A 139 -11.16 10.18 5.90
CA GLU A 139 -12.46 9.75 5.38
C GLU A 139 -12.42 8.30 4.91
N PHE A 140 -13.44 7.55 5.30
CA PHE A 140 -13.69 6.16 4.90
C PHE A 140 -14.86 6.12 3.92
N GLU A 141 -14.61 5.66 2.70
CA GLU A 141 -15.66 5.40 1.73
C GLU A 141 -16.17 3.96 1.89
N VAL A 142 -17.43 3.82 2.29
CA VAL A 142 -18.10 2.55 2.54
C VAL A 142 -19.26 2.39 1.56
N PRO A 143 -19.36 1.30 0.78
CA PRO A 143 -20.52 1.06 -0.06
C PRO A 143 -21.82 1.08 0.75
N THR A 144 -22.87 1.73 0.25
CA THR A 144 -24.19 1.77 0.93
C THR A 144 -24.77 0.36 1.14
N SER A 145 -24.43 -0.57 0.25
CA SER A 145 -24.79 -1.99 0.35
C SER A 145 -24.12 -2.72 1.52
N ASN A 146 -22.98 -2.23 2.03
CA ASN A 146 -22.29 -2.81 3.18
C ASN A 146 -22.89 -2.27 4.49
N TRP A 147 -24.11 -2.69 4.79
CA TRP A 147 -24.85 -2.23 5.96
C TRP A 147 -24.10 -2.49 7.28
N ARG A 148 -23.40 -3.62 7.40
CA ARG A 148 -22.65 -4.00 8.61
C ARG A 148 -21.52 -3.01 8.90
N PHE A 149 -20.79 -2.60 7.86
CA PHE A 149 -19.71 -1.64 8.02
C PHE A 149 -20.26 -0.23 8.32
N ASN A 150 -21.33 0.19 7.65
CA ASN A 150 -22.00 1.46 7.96
C ASN A 150 -22.58 1.50 9.39
N GLU A 151 -23.19 0.42 9.86
CA GLU A 151 -23.70 0.31 11.22
C GLU A 151 -22.55 0.37 12.24
N TRP A 152 -21.43 -0.30 11.95
CA TRP A 152 -20.23 -0.21 12.79
C TRP A 152 -19.69 1.23 12.85
N CYS A 153 -19.56 1.92 11.71
CA CYS A 153 -19.10 3.32 11.69
C CYS A 153 -19.98 4.22 12.56
N ALA A 154 -21.30 4.03 12.52
CA ALA A 154 -22.23 4.77 13.39
C ALA A 154 -22.04 4.45 14.88
N LYS A 155 -21.76 3.18 15.23
CA LYS A 155 -21.53 2.75 16.61
C LYS A 155 -20.25 3.31 17.20
N VAL A 156 -19.18 3.39 16.41
CA VAL A 156 -17.91 4.02 16.82
C VAL A 156 -17.92 5.55 16.66
N ASN A 157 -19.11 6.14 16.52
CA ASN A 157 -19.36 7.58 16.43
C ASN A 157 -18.59 8.31 15.30
N LEU A 158 -18.25 7.64 14.20
CA LEU A 158 -17.74 8.34 13.02
C LEU A 158 -18.84 9.24 12.44
N HIS A 159 -18.49 10.44 12.00
CA HIS A 159 -19.45 11.38 11.43
C HIS A 159 -19.72 11.07 9.96
N ARG A 160 -20.99 11.04 9.57
CA ARG A 160 -21.36 10.90 8.15
C ARG A 160 -21.14 12.24 7.45
N ALA A 161 -20.14 12.32 6.58
CA ALA A 161 -19.83 13.56 5.85
C ALA A 161 -20.61 13.69 4.56
N ARG A 162 -20.69 12.62 3.76
CA ARG A 162 -21.33 12.62 2.44
C ARG A 162 -22.02 11.29 2.18
N GLU A 163 -23.14 11.31 1.47
CA GLU A 163 -23.86 10.12 1.04
C GLU A 163 -24.25 10.28 -0.43
N TYR A 164 -23.86 9.30 -1.23
CA TYR A 164 -24.20 9.14 -2.63
C TYR A 164 -24.93 7.81 -2.81
N ASP A 165 -25.63 7.63 -3.93
CA ASP A 165 -26.45 6.42 -4.18
C ASP A 165 -25.68 5.09 -3.99
N ALA A 166 -24.36 5.09 -4.24
CA ALA A 166 -23.51 3.90 -4.14
C ALA A 166 -22.58 3.87 -2.91
N SER A 167 -22.30 5.01 -2.25
CA SER A 167 -21.33 5.05 -1.14
C SER A 167 -21.64 6.10 -0.08
N THR A 168 -21.38 5.73 1.17
CA THR A 168 -21.45 6.59 2.36
C THR A 168 -20.02 6.89 2.82
N TRP A 169 -19.76 8.16 3.09
CA TRP A 169 -18.46 8.66 3.52
C TRP A 169 -18.52 9.00 5.00
N TRP A 170 -17.64 8.35 5.77
CA TRP A 170 -17.51 8.50 7.21
C TRP A 170 -16.21 9.22 7.56
N VAL A 171 -16.22 10.14 8.52
CA VAL A 171 -15.07 10.93 8.93
C VAL A 171 -14.76 10.70 10.39
N CYS A 172 -13.47 10.54 10.68
CA CYS A 172 -12.96 10.46 12.03
C CYS A 172 -12.64 11.87 12.54
N GLU A 173 -13.30 12.30 13.60
CA GLU A 173 -12.98 13.54 14.32
C GLU A 173 -12.43 13.17 15.70
N SER A 174 -11.23 13.68 16.03
CA SER A 174 -10.47 13.32 17.24
C SER A 174 -11.22 13.52 18.55
N ALA A 175 -12.22 14.41 18.56
CA ALA A 175 -13.06 14.69 19.73
C ALA A 175 -13.90 13.49 20.19
N VAL A 176 -14.05 12.48 19.33
CA VAL A 176 -15.06 11.42 19.51
C VAL A 176 -14.47 10.09 20.01
N LEU A 177 -13.21 9.78 19.66
CA LEU A 177 -12.54 8.55 20.10
C LEU A 177 -12.08 8.59 21.56
N GLN A 178 -12.03 9.78 22.17
CA GLN A 178 -11.64 9.96 23.58
C GLN A 178 -12.79 9.73 24.59
N LEU A 179 -14.02 9.47 24.12
CA LEU A 179 -15.19 9.37 24.99
C LEU A 179 -15.45 7.96 25.56
N GLU A 180 -14.71 6.93 25.14
CA GLU A 180 -14.87 5.56 25.68
C GLU A 180 -13.80 5.16 26.72
N GLU A 181 -12.80 6.01 26.99
CA GLU A 181 -11.86 5.83 28.11
C GLU A 181 -12.25 6.71 29.31
N GLN A 182 -13.42 6.47 29.90
CA GLN A 182 -13.62 6.82 31.31
C GLN A 182 -14.24 5.64 32.07
N PRO A 183 -13.64 5.21 33.20
CA PRO A 183 -14.04 4.02 33.95
C PRO A 183 -15.37 4.16 34.69
#